data_AF-I6ZXK0-F1
#
_entry.id   AF-I6ZXK0-F1
#
_cell.length_a   1.000
_cell.length_b   1.000
_cell.length_c   1.000
_cell.angle_alpha   90.00
_cell.angle_beta   90.00
_cell.angle_gamma   90.00
#
_symmetry.space_group_name_H-M   'P 1'
#
loop_
_entity.id
_entity.type
_entity.pdbx_description
1 polymer ?
#
loop_
_entity_poly.entity_id
_entity_poly.type
_entity_poly.pdbx_seq_one_letter_code
_entity_poly.pdbx_strand_id
1 'polypeptide(L)'
;MKTFTMLFVAFLFVCEHATAQRNVTVYGGLKFIEYRGSNIWFWYRDESPAPDNFFTDIELSGKTVFNLGVNYNNYSKTQNMYWDAFVNLFLGKYFGIDGGGSIGYPFFITGERNISFLPSISGGVGYYNKSLGTLENHTTWIQVNDTRFQNFANVDISMVGWYAFIRPNLAFVIDVSPNAQIILSGSYSINIDLKPEVSFTGPDQNGTNVTANEDLDANNLAFYIDNKRTNDSPFKLMGPEVRLGVNFGIGR
;
A
#
# COMPACT_ATOMS: atom_id res chain seq x y z
N MET A 1 14.15 -10.73 0.15
CA MET A 1 14.73 -9.48 0.67
C MET A 1 16.07 -9.11 0.01
N LYS A 2 17.13 -9.93 0.11
CA LYS A 2 18.49 -9.58 -0.39
C LYS A 2 18.57 -9.23 -1.89
N THR A 3 17.82 -9.93 -2.74
CA THR A 3 17.81 -9.69 -4.21
C THR A 3 17.19 -8.34 -4.57
N PHE A 4 16.16 -7.91 -3.83
CA PHE A 4 15.48 -6.63 -4.07
C PHE A 4 16.37 -5.45 -3.65
N THR A 5 17.10 -5.61 -2.55
CA THR A 5 18.12 -4.64 -2.12
C THR A 5 19.24 -4.50 -3.16
N MET A 6 19.71 -5.60 -3.75
CA MET A 6 20.71 -5.54 -4.83
C MET A 6 20.18 -4.86 -6.09
N LEU A 7 18.94 -5.12 -6.50
CA LEU A 7 18.32 -4.48 -7.67
C LEU A 7 18.09 -2.98 -7.44
N PHE A 8 17.66 -2.60 -6.24
CA PHE A 8 17.52 -1.19 -5.85
C PHE A 8 18.87 -0.48 -5.81
N VAL A 9 19.91 -1.11 -5.23
CA VAL A 9 21.27 -0.57 -5.22
C VAL A 9 21.83 -0.46 -6.63
N ALA A 10 21.66 -1.47 -7.48
CA ALA A 10 22.09 -1.43 -8.88
C ALA A 10 21.35 -0.35 -9.68
N PHE A 11 20.06 -0.16 -9.45
CA PHE A 11 19.27 0.91 -10.04
C PHE A 11 19.78 2.29 -9.59
N LEU A 12 20.05 2.47 -8.29
CA LEU A 12 20.65 3.69 -7.75
C LEU A 12 22.03 3.98 -8.37
N PHE A 13 22.87 2.95 -8.58
CA PHE A 13 24.18 3.09 -9.22
C PHE A 13 24.08 3.51 -10.70
N VAL A 14 23.13 2.95 -11.46
CA VAL A 14 22.88 3.38 -12.86
C VAL A 14 22.42 4.84 -12.89
N CYS A 15 21.60 5.23 -11.91
CA CYS A 15 21.15 6.61 -11.73
C CYS A 15 22.27 7.58 -11.30
N GLU A 16 23.35 7.11 -10.66
CA GLU A 16 24.46 7.97 -10.19
C GLU A 16 25.30 8.58 -11.32
N HIS A 17 25.31 7.98 -12.52
CA HIS A 17 26.14 8.43 -13.64
C HIS A 17 25.47 9.47 -14.56
N ALA A 18 24.24 9.88 -14.26
CA ALA A 18 23.58 10.99 -14.95
C ALA A 18 23.95 12.32 -14.28
N THR A 19 24.49 13.27 -15.06
CA THR A 19 25.00 14.60 -14.67
C THR A 19 23.93 15.60 -14.19
N ALA A 20 22.98 15.14 -13.39
CA ALA A 20 21.78 15.89 -13.04
C ALA A 20 21.64 16.15 -11.54
N GLN A 21 20.93 17.22 -11.22
CA GLN A 21 20.79 17.75 -9.86
C GLN A 21 20.00 16.75 -9.01
N ARG A 22 20.63 16.31 -7.91
CA ARG A 22 20.08 15.30 -6.99
C ARG A 22 19.19 16.00 -5.98
N ASN A 23 17.94 15.57 -5.87
CA ASN A 23 17.03 16.14 -4.90
C ASN A 23 16.32 15.03 -4.13
N VAL A 24 15.98 15.32 -2.88
CA VAL A 24 15.11 14.46 -2.07
C VAL A 24 13.83 15.21 -1.78
N THR A 25 12.70 14.57 -2.04
CA THR A 25 11.39 15.06 -1.64
C THR A 25 10.83 14.20 -0.54
N VAL A 26 10.35 14.86 0.52
CA VAL A 26 9.52 14.21 1.54
C VAL A 26 8.09 14.63 1.29
N TYR A 27 7.18 13.65 1.27
CA TYR A 27 5.75 13.84 1.08
C TYR A 27 4.96 13.43 2.32
N GLY A 28 3.90 14.17 2.60
CA GLY A 28 2.80 13.78 3.48
C GLY A 28 1.47 13.99 2.78
N GLY A 29 0.54 13.05 2.96
CA GLY A 29 -0.75 13.13 2.26
C GLY A 29 -1.77 12.10 2.67
N LEU A 30 -2.84 12.02 1.89
CA LEU A 30 -3.95 11.11 2.09
C LEU A 30 -4.15 10.29 0.82
N LYS A 31 -4.29 8.97 0.99
CA LYS A 31 -4.75 8.05 -0.04
C LYS A 31 -6.14 7.54 0.33
N PHE A 32 -7.02 7.48 -0.64
CA PHE A 32 -8.37 6.97 -0.47
C PHE A 32 -8.45 5.55 -1.02
N ILE A 33 -9.04 4.64 -0.24
CA ILE A 33 -9.20 3.22 -0.58
C ILE A 33 -10.66 2.96 -0.93
N GLU A 34 -10.88 2.22 -2.01
CA GLU A 34 -12.21 1.82 -2.47
C GLU A 34 -12.65 0.50 -1.83
N TYR A 35 -13.91 0.44 -1.39
CA TYR A 35 -14.57 -0.79 -0.95
C TYR A 35 -15.48 -1.28 -2.06
N ARG A 36 -15.56 -2.60 -2.25
CA ARG A 36 -16.37 -3.19 -3.33
C ARG A 36 -17.88 -3.21 -3.04
N GLY A 37 -18.29 -2.89 -1.81
CA GLY A 37 -19.69 -2.90 -1.41
C GLY A 37 -19.96 -2.07 -0.16
N SER A 38 -21.24 -1.99 0.18
CA SER A 38 -21.77 -1.25 1.33
C SER A 38 -22.00 -2.13 2.55
N ASN A 39 -22.04 -3.44 2.35
CA ASN A 39 -22.13 -4.44 3.38
C ASN A 39 -21.17 -5.59 3.03
N ILE A 40 -20.25 -5.93 3.95
CA ILE A 40 -19.23 -6.94 3.71
C ILE A 40 -19.13 -7.84 4.94
N TRP A 41 -19.36 -9.13 4.73
CA TRP A 41 -19.23 -10.14 5.77
C TRP A 41 -18.06 -11.05 5.44
N PHE A 42 -17.30 -11.42 6.46
CA PHE A 42 -16.36 -12.51 6.40
C PHE A 42 -17.00 -13.78 6.94
N TRP A 43 -16.87 -14.87 6.19
CA TRP A 43 -17.23 -16.21 6.63
C TRP A 43 -16.00 -17.09 6.64
N TYR A 44 -15.82 -17.82 7.73
CA TYR A 44 -14.75 -18.79 7.90
C TYR A 44 -15.27 -20.05 8.56
N ARG A 45 -14.78 -21.21 8.11
CA ARG A 45 -15.00 -22.49 8.75
C ARG A 45 -13.65 -23.06 9.16
N ASP A 46 -13.47 -23.34 10.44
CA ASP A 46 -12.19 -23.86 10.94
C ASP A 46 -11.94 -25.32 10.52
N GLU A 47 -10.70 -25.77 10.65
CA GLU A 47 -10.27 -27.14 10.30
C GLU A 47 -10.16 -28.05 11.53
N SER A 48 -10.84 -27.73 12.62
CA SER A 48 -10.87 -28.58 13.80
C SER A 48 -11.66 -29.88 13.53
N PRO A 49 -11.50 -30.93 14.35
CA PRO A 49 -12.26 -32.18 14.19
C PRO A 49 -13.78 -32.01 14.27
N ALA A 50 -14.26 -30.93 14.89
CA ALA A 50 -15.67 -30.55 14.96
C ALA A 50 -15.81 -29.12 14.42
N PRO A 51 -15.88 -28.92 13.09
CA PRO A 51 -15.78 -27.59 12.50
C PRO A 51 -16.90 -26.64 12.90
N ASP A 52 -16.53 -25.46 13.37
CA ASP A 52 -17.38 -24.31 13.65
C ASP A 52 -17.38 -23.32 12.48
N ASN A 53 -18.47 -22.56 12.35
CA ASN A 53 -18.58 -21.50 11.36
C ASN A 53 -18.57 -20.14 12.06
N PHE A 54 -17.70 -19.27 11.58
CA PHE A 54 -17.53 -17.92 12.09
C PHE A 54 -18.04 -16.92 11.05
N PHE A 55 -18.69 -15.88 11.55
CA PHE A 55 -19.18 -14.77 10.76
C PHE A 55 -18.79 -13.47 11.45
N THR A 56 -18.21 -12.54 10.72
CA THR A 56 -17.92 -11.20 11.26
C THR A 56 -18.20 -10.13 10.21
N ASP A 57 -18.78 -9.03 10.67
CA ASP A 57 -19.00 -7.84 9.86
C ASP A 57 -17.67 -7.10 9.68
N ILE A 58 -17.30 -6.86 8.42
CA ILE A 58 -16.11 -6.07 8.12
C ILE A 58 -16.47 -4.59 8.23
N GLU A 59 -15.85 -3.92 9.19
CA GLU A 59 -16.04 -2.50 9.39
C GLU A 59 -15.56 -1.69 8.16
N LEU A 60 -16.46 -0.95 7.52
CA LEU A 60 -16.15 -0.11 6.35
C LEU A 60 -15.44 1.22 6.66
N SER A 61 -14.73 1.25 7.79
CA SER A 61 -13.94 2.39 8.24
C SER A 61 -12.51 2.31 7.69
N GLY A 62 -11.80 3.44 7.62
CA GLY A 62 -10.44 3.47 7.07
C GLY A 62 -10.39 3.61 5.54
N LYS A 63 -11.42 4.24 4.94
CA LYS A 63 -11.40 4.70 3.53
C LYS A 63 -10.30 5.70 3.24
N THR A 64 -9.73 6.32 4.27
CA THR A 64 -8.63 7.28 4.14
C THR A 64 -7.45 6.76 4.94
N VAL A 65 -6.29 6.71 4.29
CA VAL A 65 -5.02 6.31 4.90
C VAL A 65 -4.02 7.44 4.75
N PHE A 66 -3.19 7.61 5.77
CA PHE A 66 -2.13 8.60 5.72
C PHE A 66 -0.97 8.03 4.90
N ASN A 67 -0.46 8.80 3.94
CA ASN A 67 0.72 8.46 3.15
C ASN A 67 1.91 9.34 3.57
N LEU A 68 3.01 8.70 3.93
CA LEU A 68 4.33 9.30 4.05
C LEU A 68 5.26 8.76 2.97
N GLY A 69 5.81 9.64 2.14
CA GLY A 69 6.67 9.25 1.02
C GLY A 69 8.03 9.90 1.06
N VAL A 70 9.05 9.20 0.56
CA VAL A 70 10.36 9.78 0.24
C VAL A 70 10.67 9.45 -1.20
N ASN A 71 10.98 10.49 -1.99
CA ASN A 71 11.34 10.37 -3.40
C ASN A 71 12.76 10.88 -3.60
N TYR A 72 13.64 10.02 -4.08
CA TYR A 72 14.89 10.43 -4.69
C TYR A 72 14.60 10.79 -6.14
N ASN A 73 14.73 12.07 -6.47
CA ASN A 73 14.31 12.58 -7.76
C ASN A 73 15.42 13.35 -8.45
N ASN A 74 15.32 13.36 -9.77
CA ASN A 74 16.32 13.90 -10.64
C ASN A 74 15.65 14.51 -11.86
N TYR A 75 16.08 15.72 -12.19
CA TYR A 75 15.59 16.46 -13.34
C TYR A 75 16.74 16.74 -14.30
N SER A 76 16.61 16.21 -15.52
CA SER A 76 17.52 16.49 -16.62
C SER A 76 17.07 17.74 -17.37
N LYS A 77 17.76 18.87 -17.16
CA LYS A 77 17.50 20.13 -17.86
C LYS A 77 17.67 20.02 -19.39
N THR A 78 18.56 19.14 -19.86
CA THR A 78 18.87 18.96 -21.29
C THR A 78 17.82 18.12 -22.00
N GLN A 79 17.24 17.13 -21.30
CA GLN A 79 16.22 16.23 -21.86
C GLN A 79 14.79 16.68 -21.49
N ASN A 80 14.65 17.72 -20.67
CA ASN A 80 13.41 18.15 -20.04
C ASN A 80 12.63 16.96 -19.44
N MET A 81 13.34 16.05 -18.77
CA MET A 81 12.78 14.81 -18.26
C MET A 81 12.97 14.73 -16.76
N TYR A 82 11.90 14.35 -16.07
CA TYR A 82 11.87 14.04 -14.66
C TYR A 82 11.85 12.53 -14.48
N TRP A 83 12.64 12.03 -13.54
CA TRP A 83 12.44 10.69 -13.02
C TRP A 83 12.64 10.68 -11.51
N ASP A 84 11.98 9.75 -10.85
CA ASP A 84 12.21 9.48 -9.44
C ASP A 84 12.20 7.99 -9.11
N ALA A 85 12.82 7.67 -7.99
CA ALA A 85 12.63 6.44 -7.24
C ALA A 85 12.00 6.81 -5.91
N PHE A 86 11.03 6.03 -5.44
CA PHE A 86 10.31 6.36 -4.21
C PHE A 86 10.03 5.14 -3.34
N VAL A 87 9.78 5.44 -2.07
CA VAL A 87 9.19 4.54 -1.09
C VAL A 87 8.09 5.29 -0.36
N ASN A 88 6.91 4.69 -0.25
CA ASN A 88 5.78 5.22 0.51
C ASN A 88 5.40 4.26 1.65
N LEU A 89 4.97 4.85 2.76
CA LEU A 89 4.42 4.18 3.93
C LEU A 89 2.98 4.66 4.12
N PHE A 90 2.06 3.70 4.24
CA PHE A 90 0.66 3.95 4.51
C PHE A 90 0.33 3.56 5.96
N LEU A 91 -0.30 4.47 6.69
CA LEU A 91 -0.63 4.33 8.10
C LEU A 91 -2.13 4.53 8.33
N GLY A 92 -2.70 3.74 9.25
CA GLY A 92 -4.11 3.75 9.63
C GLY A 92 -4.62 2.33 9.93
N LYS A 93 -5.92 2.07 9.68
CA LYS A 93 -6.47 0.69 9.68
C LYS A 93 -5.93 -0.18 8.54
N TYR A 94 -5.23 0.45 7.61
CA TYR A 94 -4.44 -0.15 6.57
C TYR A 94 -2.99 0.25 6.80
N PHE A 95 -2.14 -0.74 6.99
CA PHE A 95 -0.69 -0.60 6.96
C PHE A 95 -0.19 -1.07 5.60
N GLY A 96 0.70 -0.32 4.98
CA GLY A 96 1.33 -0.78 3.74
C GLY A 96 2.63 -0.06 3.47
N ILE A 97 3.48 -0.71 2.69
CA ILE A 97 4.70 -0.13 2.16
C ILE A 97 4.73 -0.37 0.67
N ASP A 98 5.01 0.67 -0.12
CA ASP A 98 5.24 0.52 -1.56
C ASP A 98 6.52 1.21 -2.00
N GLY A 99 7.05 0.76 -3.12
CA GLY A 99 8.20 1.37 -3.75
C GLY A 99 8.17 1.18 -5.25
N GLY A 100 8.83 2.08 -5.95
CA GLY A 100 8.82 2.08 -7.40
C GLY A 100 9.61 3.23 -7.98
N GLY A 101 9.33 3.50 -9.25
CA GLY A 101 9.89 4.64 -9.96
C GLY A 101 8.83 5.38 -10.77
N SER A 102 9.13 6.61 -11.12
CA SER A 102 8.29 7.39 -12.02
C SER A 102 9.11 8.10 -13.08
N ILE A 103 8.42 8.42 -14.17
CA ILE A 103 8.93 9.26 -15.25
C ILE A 103 7.89 10.34 -15.55
N GLY A 104 8.34 11.54 -15.86
CA GLY A 104 7.47 12.68 -16.11
C GLY A 104 8.11 13.76 -16.95
N TYR A 105 7.29 14.73 -17.36
CA TYR A 105 7.72 15.84 -18.21
C TYR A 105 7.19 17.16 -17.65
N PRO A 106 8.06 18.06 -17.16
CA PRO A 106 7.61 19.33 -16.59
C PRO A 106 7.26 20.35 -17.68
N PHE A 107 6.12 21.02 -17.47
CA PHE A 107 5.63 22.15 -18.24
C PHE A 107 5.74 23.42 -17.40
N PHE A 108 6.64 24.33 -17.79
CA PHE A 108 6.85 25.59 -17.08
C PHE A 108 5.83 26.62 -17.55
N ILE A 109 5.11 27.23 -16.59
CA ILE A 109 4.05 28.21 -16.87
C ILE A 109 4.65 29.58 -17.15
N THR A 110 5.73 29.92 -16.44
CA THR A 110 6.39 31.22 -16.54
C THR A 110 7.72 31.09 -17.28
N GLY A 111 8.12 32.14 -18.00
CA GLY A 111 9.44 32.20 -18.65
C GLY A 111 10.60 32.08 -17.66
N GLU A 112 10.37 32.40 -16.39
CA GLU A 112 11.33 32.31 -15.28
C GLU A 112 11.45 30.90 -14.69
N ARG A 113 10.67 29.92 -15.16
CA ARG A 113 10.69 28.51 -14.72
C ARG A 113 10.39 28.23 -13.23
N ASN A 114 9.99 29.24 -12.45
CA ASN A 114 9.71 29.09 -11.01
C ASN A 114 8.42 28.31 -10.69
N ILE A 115 7.53 28.14 -11.67
CA ILE A 115 6.26 27.44 -11.51
C ILE A 115 6.09 26.44 -12.66
N SER A 116 5.78 25.19 -12.33
CA SER A 116 5.55 24.15 -13.33
C SER A 116 4.43 23.17 -12.96
N PHE A 117 3.84 22.58 -14.00
CA PHE A 117 3.05 21.36 -13.90
C PHE A 117 3.89 20.17 -14.32
N LEU A 118 3.86 19.09 -13.54
CA LEU A 118 4.58 17.87 -13.79
C LEU A 118 3.60 16.70 -13.86
N PRO A 119 3.04 16.40 -15.05
CA PRO A 119 2.46 15.10 -15.30
C PRO A 119 3.56 14.03 -15.27
N SER A 120 3.28 12.96 -14.55
CA SER A 120 4.14 11.79 -14.47
C SER A 120 3.32 10.50 -14.39
N ILE A 121 3.97 9.39 -14.71
CA ILE A 121 3.43 8.06 -14.49
C ILE A 121 4.41 7.29 -13.61
N SER A 122 3.90 6.75 -12.51
CA SER A 122 4.65 5.89 -11.61
C SER A 122 4.24 4.43 -11.77
N GLY A 123 5.17 3.52 -11.56
CA GLY A 123 4.91 2.09 -11.44
C GLY A 123 5.74 1.48 -10.34
N GLY A 124 5.23 0.42 -9.72
CA GLY A 124 5.93 -0.23 -8.62
C GLY A 124 5.18 -1.41 -8.03
N VAL A 125 5.67 -1.83 -6.86
CA VAL A 125 5.09 -2.91 -6.07
C VAL A 125 4.99 -2.50 -4.61
N GLY A 126 4.06 -3.09 -3.89
CA GLY A 126 3.93 -2.89 -2.46
C GLY A 126 3.41 -4.11 -1.73
N TYR A 127 3.49 -4.04 -0.42
CA TYR A 127 2.91 -4.98 0.51
C TYR A 127 1.85 -4.25 1.35
N TYR A 128 0.80 -4.97 1.73
CA TYR A 128 -0.23 -4.44 2.60
C TYR A 128 -0.68 -5.41 3.68
N ASN A 129 -1.21 -4.84 4.75
CA ASN A 129 -1.95 -5.49 5.80
C ASN A 129 -3.13 -4.57 6.18
N LYS A 130 -4.35 -5.08 6.04
CA LYS A 130 -5.58 -4.39 6.41
C LYS A 130 -6.35 -5.19 7.44
N SER A 131 -6.57 -4.64 8.62
CA SER A 131 -7.43 -5.28 9.62
C SER A 131 -8.86 -5.42 9.10
N LEU A 132 -9.43 -6.62 9.23
CA LEU A 132 -10.81 -6.95 8.89
C LEU A 132 -11.71 -7.04 10.13
N GLY A 133 -11.12 -7.16 11.30
CA GLY A 133 -11.82 -7.32 12.58
C GLY A 133 -11.24 -8.48 13.37
N THR A 134 -12.07 -9.10 14.19
CA THR A 134 -11.68 -10.17 15.10
C THR A 134 -12.74 -11.28 15.05
N LEU A 135 -12.29 -12.54 15.04
CA LEU A 135 -13.15 -13.69 15.30
C LEU A 135 -13.29 -13.88 16.81
N GLU A 136 -14.52 -13.80 17.28
CA GLU A 136 -14.85 -14.14 18.65
C GLU A 136 -14.93 -15.66 18.79
N ASN A 137 -14.09 -16.22 19.65
CA ASN A 137 -14.12 -17.65 19.96
C ASN A 137 -14.97 -17.89 21.23
N HIS A 138 -16.20 -18.37 21.03
CA HIS A 138 -17.12 -18.72 22.11
C HIS A 138 -17.08 -20.22 22.48
N THR A 139 -16.22 -21.00 21.82
CA THR A 139 -16.14 -22.47 21.98
C THR A 139 -14.76 -22.88 22.51
N THR A 140 -14.21 -24.01 22.04
CA THR A 140 -12.91 -24.50 22.49
C THR A 140 -11.81 -23.74 21.74
N TRP A 141 -11.32 -24.19 20.58
CA TRP A 141 -10.23 -23.52 19.85
C TRP A 141 -10.62 -23.27 18.40
N ILE A 142 -10.00 -22.27 17.78
CA ILE A 142 -10.02 -22.06 16.34
C ILE A 142 -8.78 -22.74 15.76
N GLN A 143 -8.97 -23.59 14.76
CA GLN A 143 -7.87 -24.13 13.96
C GLN A 143 -7.82 -23.40 12.61
N VAL A 144 -6.61 -23.04 12.17
CA VAL A 144 -6.32 -22.51 10.84
C VAL A 144 -5.11 -23.28 10.32
N ASN A 145 -5.31 -24.12 9.30
CA ASN A 145 -4.32 -25.10 8.86
C ASN A 145 -3.80 -25.96 10.03
N ASP A 146 -2.49 -25.95 10.27
CA ASP A 146 -1.84 -26.67 11.37
C ASP A 146 -1.80 -25.86 12.68
N THR A 147 -2.24 -24.59 12.66
CA THR A 147 -2.18 -23.68 13.80
C THR A 147 -3.44 -23.78 14.63
N ARG A 148 -3.29 -24.01 15.94
CA ARG A 148 -4.39 -24.02 16.91
C ARG A 148 -4.27 -22.82 17.84
N PHE A 149 -5.22 -21.90 17.73
CA PHE A 149 -5.33 -20.75 18.62
C PHE A 149 -5.89 -21.16 19.98
N GLN A 150 -5.52 -20.44 21.03
CA GLN A 150 -5.87 -20.73 22.42
C GLN A 150 -7.38 -20.80 22.64
N ASN A 151 -7.79 -21.59 23.64
CA ASN A 151 -9.21 -21.70 23.95
C ASN A 151 -9.83 -20.38 24.38
N PHE A 152 -11.02 -20.07 23.86
CA PHE A 152 -11.76 -18.82 24.13
C PHE A 152 -11.00 -17.53 23.79
N ALA A 153 -9.85 -17.63 23.10
CA ALA A 153 -9.10 -16.46 22.67
C ALA A 153 -9.64 -15.96 21.34
N ASN A 154 -9.87 -14.65 21.29
CA ASN A 154 -10.18 -13.95 20.07
C ASN A 154 -9.00 -14.01 19.09
N VAL A 155 -9.31 -14.13 17.80
CA VAL A 155 -8.33 -14.20 16.72
C VAL A 155 -8.51 -13.00 15.80
N ASP A 156 -7.49 -12.15 15.70
CA ASP A 156 -7.52 -11.00 14.82
C ASP A 156 -7.39 -11.45 13.36
N ILE A 157 -8.22 -10.86 12.50
CA ILE A 157 -8.24 -11.13 11.07
C ILE A 157 -7.72 -9.91 10.33
N SER A 158 -6.79 -10.13 9.42
CA SER A 158 -6.30 -9.12 8.51
C SER A 158 -6.19 -9.67 7.11
N MET A 159 -6.42 -8.82 6.12
CA MET A 159 -6.10 -9.15 4.74
C MET A 159 -4.70 -8.68 4.42
N VAL A 160 -3.86 -9.59 3.93
CA VAL A 160 -2.46 -9.33 3.62
C VAL A 160 -2.15 -9.70 2.19
N GLY A 161 -1.16 -9.06 1.59
CA GLY A 161 -0.76 -9.44 0.24
C GLY A 161 0.24 -8.49 -0.37
N TRP A 162 0.74 -8.89 -1.54
CA TRP A 162 1.50 -8.01 -2.42
C TRP A 162 0.57 -7.37 -3.44
N TYR A 163 0.99 -6.27 -4.02
CA TYR A 163 0.30 -5.65 -5.14
C TYR A 163 1.30 -5.01 -6.09
N ALA A 164 0.93 -4.97 -7.37
CA ALA A 164 1.59 -4.13 -8.36
C ALA A 164 0.68 -2.95 -8.69
N PHE A 165 1.27 -1.82 -9.07
CA PHE A 165 0.49 -0.63 -9.37
C PHE A 165 1.05 0.20 -10.52
N ILE A 166 0.13 0.94 -11.13
CA ILE A 166 0.41 2.07 -12.02
C ILE A 166 -0.34 3.28 -11.45
N ARG A 167 0.34 4.43 -11.39
CA ARG A 167 -0.18 5.65 -10.80
C ARG A 167 0.12 6.84 -11.71
N PRO A 168 -0.81 7.26 -12.58
CA PRO A 168 -0.78 8.60 -13.16
C PRO A 168 -0.83 9.65 -12.05
N ASN A 169 -0.01 10.68 -12.20
CA ASN A 169 0.17 11.75 -11.24
C ASN A 169 0.26 13.10 -11.97
N LEU A 170 -0.31 14.13 -11.35
CA LEU A 170 -0.11 15.51 -11.74
C LEU A 170 0.36 16.28 -10.51
N ALA A 171 1.54 16.88 -10.62
CA ALA A 171 2.08 17.74 -9.59
C ALA A 171 2.11 19.20 -10.05
N PHE A 172 1.82 20.12 -9.13
CA PHE A 172 2.08 21.54 -9.24
C PHE A 172 3.29 21.86 -8.37
N VAL A 173 4.33 22.41 -8.99
CA VAL A 173 5.63 22.64 -8.36
C VAL A 173 5.90 24.14 -8.32
N ILE A 174 6.24 24.64 -7.13
CA ILE A 174 6.68 26.02 -6.90
C ILE A 174 8.12 25.99 -6.40
N ASP A 175 9.02 26.64 -7.13
CA ASP A 175 10.38 26.88 -6.69
C ASP A 175 10.37 28.03 -5.68
N VAL A 176 10.69 27.72 -4.42
CA VAL A 176 10.79 28.73 -3.34
C VAL A 176 12.20 29.32 -3.30
N SER A 177 13.20 28.49 -3.62
CA SER A 177 14.59 28.88 -3.78
C SER A 177 15.29 27.95 -4.77
N PRO A 178 16.53 28.23 -5.21
CA PRO A 178 17.27 27.35 -6.11
C PRO A 178 17.44 25.89 -5.62
N ASN A 179 17.29 25.65 -4.31
CA ASN A 179 17.46 24.34 -3.68
C ASN A 179 16.21 23.89 -2.89
N ALA A 180 15.07 24.57 -3.04
CA ALA A 180 13.87 24.20 -2.31
C ALA A 180 12.61 24.39 -3.16
N GLN A 181 11.76 23.37 -3.19
CA GLN A 181 10.49 23.42 -3.90
C GLN A 181 9.35 22.94 -3.00
N ILE A 182 8.18 23.53 -3.18
CA ILE A 182 6.92 23.05 -2.62
C ILE A 182 6.16 22.35 -3.74
N ILE A 183 5.65 21.16 -3.45
CA ILE A 183 4.99 20.30 -4.44
C ILE A 183 3.61 19.93 -3.92
N LEU A 184 2.56 20.32 -4.64
CA LEU A 184 1.22 19.79 -4.44
C LEU A 184 0.95 18.76 -5.52
N SER A 185 0.59 17.53 -5.15
CA SER A 185 0.36 16.45 -6.12
C SER A 185 -0.97 15.75 -5.92
N GLY A 186 -1.61 15.42 -7.03
CA GLY A 186 -2.79 14.58 -7.10
C GLY A 186 -2.51 13.39 -8.01
N SER A 187 -2.95 12.20 -7.61
CA SER A 187 -2.75 10.98 -8.39
C SER A 187 -3.91 10.01 -8.22
N TYR A 188 -3.98 9.02 -9.11
CA TYR A 188 -4.95 7.93 -9.01
C TYR A 188 -4.22 6.60 -9.17
N SER A 189 -4.33 5.73 -8.17
CA SER A 189 -3.63 4.46 -8.16
C SER A 189 -4.51 3.35 -8.73
N ILE A 190 -3.99 2.63 -9.72
CA ILE A 190 -4.57 1.42 -10.29
C ILE A 190 -3.72 0.26 -9.80
N ASN A 191 -4.33 -0.70 -9.10
CA ASN A 191 -3.61 -1.77 -8.41
C ASN A 191 -4.12 -3.13 -8.86
N ILE A 192 -3.20 -4.09 -8.88
CA ILE A 192 -3.46 -5.51 -9.10
C ILE A 192 -2.93 -6.23 -7.87
N ASP A 193 -3.81 -6.91 -7.14
CA ASP A 193 -3.41 -7.73 -6.00
C ASP A 193 -2.66 -8.98 -6.49
N LEU A 194 -1.52 -9.24 -5.87
CA LEU A 194 -0.63 -10.36 -6.13
C LEU A 194 -0.64 -11.24 -4.89
N LYS A 195 -1.34 -12.38 -4.95
CA LYS A 195 -1.48 -13.33 -3.84
C LYS A 195 -2.09 -12.67 -2.58
N PRO A 196 -3.35 -12.22 -2.64
CA PRO A 196 -4.06 -11.83 -1.44
C PRO A 196 -4.33 -13.07 -0.58
N GLU A 197 -4.14 -12.94 0.73
CA GLU A 197 -4.37 -13.95 1.75
C GLU A 197 -5.14 -13.34 2.92
N VAL A 198 -5.85 -14.16 3.68
CA VAL A 198 -6.38 -13.79 4.99
C VAL A 198 -5.45 -14.31 6.06
N SER A 199 -4.98 -13.40 6.92
CA SER A 199 -4.08 -13.66 8.02
C SER A 199 -4.85 -13.65 9.33
N PHE A 200 -4.63 -14.69 10.12
CA PHE A 200 -5.22 -14.92 11.44
C PHE A 200 -4.11 -14.80 12.47
N THR A 201 -4.26 -13.91 13.46
CA THR A 201 -3.25 -13.68 14.49
C THR A 201 -3.86 -13.73 15.87
N GLY A 202 -3.20 -14.46 16.77
CA GLY A 202 -3.67 -14.66 18.14
C GLY A 202 -2.74 -15.58 18.92
N PRO A 203 -2.98 -15.77 20.23
CA PRO A 203 -2.20 -16.68 21.06
C PRO A 203 -2.44 -18.14 20.65
N ASP A 204 -1.39 -18.94 20.58
CA ASP A 204 -1.45 -20.39 20.41
C ASP A 204 -1.79 -21.10 21.73
N GLN A 205 -1.85 -22.43 21.73
CA GLN A 205 -2.10 -23.23 22.93
C GLN A 205 -1.09 -23.01 24.08
N ASN A 206 0.07 -22.42 23.80
CA ASN A 206 1.10 -22.08 24.79
C ASN A 206 1.06 -20.60 25.22
N GLY A 207 0.10 -19.82 24.73
CA GLY A 207 0.00 -18.37 24.96
C GLY A 207 0.99 -17.54 24.14
N THR A 208 1.65 -18.13 23.14
CA THR A 208 2.57 -17.42 22.24
C THR A 208 1.78 -16.88 21.06
N ASN A 209 1.94 -15.59 20.74
CA ASN A 209 1.28 -15.03 19.56
C ASN A 209 1.86 -15.64 18.27
N VAL A 210 0.97 -16.22 17.47
CA VAL A 210 1.28 -16.85 16.19
C VAL A 210 0.40 -16.27 15.08
N THR A 211 0.86 -16.42 13.85
CA THR A 211 0.12 -16.03 12.64
C THR A 211 -0.04 -17.23 11.73
N ALA A 212 -1.27 -17.45 11.26
CA ALA A 212 -1.60 -18.42 10.22
C ALA A 212 -2.24 -17.68 9.04
N ASN A 213 -1.99 -18.13 7.82
CA ASN A 213 -2.56 -17.53 6.62
C ASN A 213 -3.39 -18.56 5.86
N GLU A 214 -4.45 -18.08 5.21
CA GLU A 214 -5.32 -18.84 4.33
C GLU A 214 -5.43 -18.13 2.98
N ASP A 215 -5.34 -18.87 1.88
CA ASP A 215 -5.53 -18.32 0.54
C ASP A 215 -7.00 -17.96 0.31
N LEU A 216 -7.26 -16.94 -0.52
CA LEU A 216 -8.63 -16.52 -0.82
C LEU A 216 -9.47 -17.57 -1.57
N ASP A 217 -8.83 -18.51 -2.25
CA ASP A 217 -9.50 -19.58 -2.99
C ASP A 217 -9.76 -20.83 -2.13
N ALA A 218 -9.39 -20.81 -0.84
CA ALA A 218 -9.69 -21.87 0.10
C ALA A 218 -11.20 -22.11 0.24
N ASN A 219 -11.59 -23.39 0.36
CA ASN A 219 -13.00 -23.78 0.36
C ASN A 219 -13.75 -23.40 1.64
N ASN A 220 -13.01 -23.14 2.71
CA ASN A 220 -13.50 -22.84 4.05
C ASN A 220 -13.47 -21.33 4.38
N LEU A 221 -13.23 -20.49 3.37
CA LEU A 221 -13.21 -19.05 3.49
C LEU A 221 -14.08 -18.41 2.39
N ALA A 222 -14.79 -17.34 2.72
CA ALA A 222 -15.48 -16.53 1.73
C ALA A 222 -15.78 -15.12 2.25
N PHE A 223 -15.94 -14.17 1.32
CA PHE A 223 -16.57 -12.89 1.60
C PHE A 223 -17.99 -12.87 1.05
N TYR A 224 -18.90 -12.17 1.73
CA TYR A 224 -20.21 -11.82 1.19
C TYR A 224 -20.26 -10.30 1.00
N ILE A 225 -20.29 -9.86 -0.25
CA ILE A 225 -20.36 -8.44 -0.61
C ILE A 225 -21.77 -8.16 -1.11
N ASP A 226 -22.50 -7.32 -0.38
CA ASP A 226 -23.92 -7.01 -0.62
C ASP A 226 -24.75 -8.31 -0.85
N ASN A 227 -24.56 -9.28 0.07
CA ASN A 227 -25.18 -10.61 0.10
C ASN A 227 -24.77 -11.58 -1.03
N LYS A 228 -23.75 -11.25 -1.83
CA LYS A 228 -23.20 -12.17 -2.84
C LYS A 228 -21.89 -12.77 -2.37
N ARG A 229 -21.81 -14.09 -2.34
CA ARG A 229 -20.58 -14.82 -2.04
C ARG A 229 -19.53 -14.54 -3.11
N THR A 230 -18.32 -14.24 -2.68
CA THR A 230 -17.15 -14.05 -3.53
C THR A 230 -15.87 -14.50 -2.82
N ASN A 231 -14.89 -14.89 -3.62
CA ASN A 231 -13.52 -15.18 -3.17
C ASN A 231 -12.58 -14.03 -3.55
N ASP A 232 -13.11 -12.91 -4.06
CA ASP A 232 -12.34 -11.71 -4.33
C ASP A 232 -12.06 -10.91 -3.05
N SER A 233 -10.98 -10.14 -3.06
CA SER A 233 -10.72 -9.13 -2.04
C SER A 233 -11.90 -8.16 -1.86
N PRO A 234 -12.39 -7.92 -0.62
CA PRO A 234 -13.51 -7.03 -0.33
C PRO A 234 -13.20 -5.54 -0.54
N PHE A 235 -11.93 -5.19 -0.74
CA PHE A 235 -11.50 -3.83 -1.05
C PHE A 235 -10.56 -3.82 -2.24
N LYS A 236 -10.37 -2.64 -2.82
CA LYS A 236 -9.34 -2.40 -3.83
C LYS A 236 -8.42 -1.34 -3.29
N LEU A 237 -7.11 -1.56 -3.39
CA LEU A 237 -6.10 -0.56 -3.00
C LEU A 237 -6.00 0.63 -3.96
N MET A 238 -6.99 0.74 -4.84
CA MET A 238 -7.19 1.77 -5.83
C MET A 238 -7.86 2.98 -5.23
N GLY A 239 -7.58 4.12 -5.83
CA GLY A 239 -8.26 5.36 -5.52
C GLY A 239 -7.36 6.59 -5.68
N PRO A 240 -7.95 7.77 -5.45
CA PRO A 240 -7.23 9.02 -5.51
C PRO A 240 -6.26 9.16 -4.33
N GLU A 241 -5.25 9.98 -4.54
CA GLU A 241 -4.25 10.33 -3.54
C GLU A 241 -3.86 11.80 -3.72
N VAL A 242 -3.78 12.53 -2.61
CA VAL A 242 -3.35 13.94 -2.58
C VAL A 242 -2.18 14.05 -1.60
N ARG A 243 -1.08 14.66 -2.04
CA ARG A 243 0.11 14.87 -1.20
C ARG A 243 0.64 16.29 -1.31
N LEU A 244 1.20 16.75 -0.19
CA LEU A 244 2.07 17.91 -0.13
C LEU A 244 3.50 17.41 0.08
N GLY A 245 4.43 17.95 -0.69
CA GLY A 245 5.84 17.60 -0.64
C GLY A 245 6.74 18.82 -0.51
N VAL A 246 7.88 18.61 0.15
CA VAL A 246 8.99 19.57 0.16
C VAL A 246 10.20 18.89 -0.45
N ASN A 247 10.70 19.48 -1.54
CA ASN A 247 11.90 19.04 -2.22
C ASN A 247 13.09 19.86 -1.71
N PHE A 248 14.17 19.16 -1.38
CA PHE A 248 15.44 19.76 -1.01
C PHE A 248 16.50 19.33 -2.02
N GLY A 249 17.18 20.31 -2.59
CA GLY A 249 18.36 20.07 -3.40
C GLY A 249 19.49 19.56 -2.52
N ILE A 250 20.01 18.38 -2.85
CA ILE A 250 21.23 17.86 -2.25
C ILE A 250 22.37 18.32 -3.16
N GLY A 251 23.25 19.15 -2.60
CA GLY A 251 24.27 19.90 -3.31
C GLY A 251 25.13 19.09 -4.28
N ARG A 252 25.72 19.82 -5.24
CA ARG A 252 26.66 19.34 -6.26
C ARG A 252 27.88 18.64 -5.68
#